data_AF-A0A8G0KRU6-F1
#
_entry.id   AF-A0A8G0KRU6-F1
#
_cell.length_a   1.000
_cell.length_b   1.000
_cell.length_c   1.000
_cell.angle_alpha   90.00
_cell.angle_beta   90.00
_cell.angle_gamma   90.00
#
_symmetry.space_group_name_H-M   'P 1'
#
loop_
_entity.id
_entity.type
_entity.pdbx_description
1 polymer ?
#
loop_
_entity_poly.entity_id
_entity_poly.type
_entity_poly.pdbx_seq_one_letter_code
_entity_poly.pdbx_strand_id
1 'polypeptide(L)'
;MLFSFIIQGYGLISILLSTFSIIISYLFSYYFFKDNKYNTVSNRWIKGGLIFNFISSFGTFFLAYMLATKNINENLYYFSIYFYLHFQYNGWFFFSIMGLFIKKLPLDLKTTKQLTKSFYIFFISCIITYTLSILWVKIPKWLFILTVIFTFLNFYFWLRMQSIFIVKFKERYKKNNLILKGMFLVILLAINFKFILQIGLLIDQLKDFVCSNRTIIIAYLHLIFLCIITFFLLAFMFIEKMIPSKKVTVLGLGIFFIGVILNEVFLFSQGCLPFFSIYLPFTNEVLVYISLLMLIGVLLMVISQINNIKKENIF
;
A
#
# COMPACT_ATOMS: atom_id res chain seq x y z
N MET A 1 3.90 -6.66 -19.32
CA MET A 1 3.16 -5.39 -19.18
C MET A 1 4.11 -4.21 -19.02
N LEU A 2 5.03 -4.19 -18.06
CA LEU A 2 5.89 -3.01 -17.80
C LEU A 2 6.67 -2.53 -19.05
N PHE A 3 7.48 -3.40 -19.67
CA PHE A 3 8.25 -3.03 -20.87
C PHE A 3 7.35 -2.62 -22.05
N SER A 4 6.28 -3.37 -22.30
CA SER A 4 5.32 -3.05 -23.36
C SER A 4 4.62 -1.71 -23.09
N PHE A 5 4.26 -1.39 -21.85
CA PHE A 5 3.60 -0.12 -21.53
C PHE A 5 4.49 1.09 -21.77
N ILE A 6 5.81 0.98 -21.51
CA ILE A 6 6.77 2.06 -21.80
C ILE A 6 6.85 2.35 -23.31
N ILE A 7 6.80 1.31 -24.14
CA ILE A 7 7.01 1.44 -25.59
C ILE A 7 5.73 1.86 -26.33
N GLN A 8 4.57 1.28 -25.98
CA GLN A 8 3.31 1.44 -26.72
C GLN A 8 2.14 1.96 -25.87
N GLY A 9 2.36 2.31 -24.60
CA GLY A 9 1.29 2.69 -23.68
C GLY A 9 0.23 1.59 -23.55
N TYR A 10 -1.03 1.96 -23.74
CA TYR A 10 -2.18 1.05 -23.79
C TYR A 10 -2.31 0.31 -25.16
N GLY A 11 -1.19 -0.09 -25.74
CA GLY A 11 -1.18 -0.95 -26.93
C GLY A 11 -1.65 -2.39 -26.63
N LEU A 12 -1.95 -3.14 -27.69
CA LEU A 12 -2.55 -4.48 -27.63
C LEU A 12 -1.79 -5.42 -26.69
N ILE A 13 -0.46 -5.49 -26.78
CA ILE A 13 0.35 -6.38 -25.93
C ILE A 13 0.24 -6.01 -24.43
N SER A 14 0.11 -4.72 -24.12
CA SER A 14 0.02 -4.25 -22.73
C SER A 14 -1.33 -4.62 -22.14
N ILE A 15 -2.40 -4.46 -22.93
CA ILE A 15 -3.77 -4.86 -22.56
C ILE A 15 -3.87 -6.39 -22.42
N LEU A 16 -3.30 -7.17 -23.35
CA LEU A 16 -3.29 -8.63 -23.22
C LEU A 16 -2.55 -9.08 -21.95
N LEU A 17 -1.37 -8.54 -21.67
CA LEU A 17 -0.62 -8.91 -20.47
C LEU A 17 -1.32 -8.46 -19.18
N SER A 18 -2.01 -7.31 -19.18
CA SER A 18 -2.77 -6.87 -18.01
C SER A 18 -4.02 -7.73 -17.79
N THR A 19 -4.73 -8.11 -18.85
CA THR A 19 -5.87 -9.04 -18.76
C THR A 19 -5.46 -10.42 -18.26
N PHE A 20 -4.34 -10.99 -18.76
CA PHE A 20 -3.78 -12.23 -18.22
C PHE A 20 -3.42 -12.11 -16.74
N SER A 21 -2.82 -10.99 -16.32
CA SER A 21 -2.52 -10.72 -14.92
C SER A 21 -3.79 -10.74 -14.05
N ILE A 22 -4.90 -10.18 -14.52
CA ILE A 22 -6.18 -10.20 -13.80
C ILE A 22 -6.71 -11.64 -13.71
N ILE A 23 -6.68 -12.41 -14.82
CA ILE A 23 -7.14 -13.81 -14.84
C ILE A 23 -6.33 -14.68 -13.88
N ILE A 24 -5.00 -14.56 -13.88
CA ILE A 24 -4.12 -15.29 -12.95
C ILE A 24 -4.48 -14.93 -11.50
N SER A 25 -4.72 -13.65 -11.24
CA SER A 25 -5.13 -13.19 -9.91
C SER A 25 -6.47 -13.77 -9.46
N TYR A 26 -7.40 -14.00 -10.39
CA TYR A 26 -8.70 -14.60 -10.13
C TYR A 26 -8.56 -16.09 -9.84
N LEU A 27 -7.76 -16.80 -10.65
CA LEU A 27 -7.43 -18.20 -10.42
C LEU A 27 -6.76 -18.40 -9.07
N PHE A 28 -5.75 -17.59 -8.74
CA PHE A 28 -5.09 -17.62 -7.44
C PHE A 28 -6.10 -17.45 -6.30
N SER A 29 -6.99 -16.46 -6.42
CA SER A 29 -8.03 -16.25 -5.42
C SER A 29 -8.94 -17.46 -5.28
N TYR A 30 -9.43 -18.02 -6.39
CA TYR A 30 -10.27 -19.23 -6.38
C TYR A 30 -9.60 -20.40 -5.66
N TYR A 31 -8.35 -20.73 -6.01
CA TYR A 31 -7.59 -21.79 -5.33
C TYR A 31 -7.37 -21.48 -3.85
N PHE A 32 -7.06 -20.23 -3.50
CA PHE A 32 -6.93 -19.83 -2.09
C PHE A 32 -8.23 -20.04 -1.31
N PHE A 33 -9.39 -19.68 -1.87
CA PHE A 33 -10.70 -19.90 -1.22
C PHE A 33 -11.03 -21.39 -1.09
N LYS A 34 -10.71 -22.19 -2.11
CA LYS A 34 -10.95 -23.63 -2.15
C LYS A 34 -10.11 -24.40 -1.13
N ASP A 35 -8.81 -24.09 -1.07
CA ASP A 35 -7.85 -24.84 -0.29
C ASP A 35 -7.81 -24.35 1.17
N ASN A 36 -7.98 -23.05 1.40
CA ASN A 36 -7.92 -22.47 2.74
C ASN A 36 -9.30 -22.44 3.42
N LYS A 37 -9.73 -23.61 3.90
CA LYS A 37 -11.03 -23.81 4.56
C LYS A 37 -11.07 -23.29 6.01
N TYR A 38 -9.92 -23.07 6.65
CA TYR A 38 -9.88 -22.60 8.03
C TYR A 38 -10.38 -21.15 8.17
N ASN A 39 -11.28 -20.90 9.11
CA ASN A 39 -11.86 -19.58 9.36
C ASN A 39 -11.11 -18.78 10.45
N THR A 40 -9.79 -18.74 10.35
CA THR A 40 -8.96 -17.93 11.25
C THR A 40 -9.11 -16.44 10.93
N VAL A 41 -8.81 -15.58 11.90
CA VAL A 41 -8.88 -14.13 11.71
C VAL A 41 -7.93 -13.67 10.61
N SER A 42 -6.70 -14.21 10.59
CA SER A 42 -5.73 -13.97 9.52
C SER A 42 -6.31 -14.31 8.14
N ASN A 43 -6.91 -15.49 7.99
CA ASN A 43 -7.52 -15.89 6.72
C ASN A 43 -8.67 -15.00 6.32
N ARG A 44 -9.47 -14.50 7.27
CA ARG A 44 -10.56 -13.57 6.99
C ARG A 44 -10.04 -12.26 6.40
N TRP A 45 -8.96 -11.71 6.95
CA TRP A 45 -8.28 -10.53 6.40
C TRP A 45 -7.76 -10.80 4.97
N ILE A 46 -7.06 -11.92 4.74
CA ILE A 46 -6.54 -12.25 3.39
C ILE A 46 -7.69 -12.44 2.38
N LYS A 47 -8.75 -13.16 2.76
CA LYS A 47 -9.95 -13.34 1.93
C LYS A 47 -10.62 -12.00 1.60
N GLY A 48 -10.72 -11.10 2.58
CA GLY A 48 -11.22 -9.74 2.35
C GLY A 48 -10.36 -8.97 1.35
N GLY A 49 -9.03 -9.09 1.45
CA GLY A 49 -8.11 -8.55 0.45
C GLY A 49 -8.42 -9.08 -0.95
N LEU A 50 -8.51 -10.41 -1.12
CA LEU A 50 -8.79 -11.04 -2.41
C LEU A 50 -10.12 -10.53 -3.00
N ILE A 51 -11.16 -10.38 -2.17
CA ILE A 51 -12.43 -9.79 -2.58
C ILE A 51 -12.24 -8.36 -3.10
N PHE A 52 -11.47 -7.52 -2.41
CA PHE A 52 -11.20 -6.16 -2.89
C PHE A 52 -10.36 -6.12 -4.16
N ASN A 53 -9.51 -7.10 -4.40
CA ASN A 53 -8.77 -7.25 -5.65
C ASN A 53 -9.69 -7.63 -6.82
N PHE A 54 -10.72 -8.45 -6.57
CA PHE A 54 -11.79 -8.67 -7.55
C PHE A 54 -12.61 -7.42 -7.79
N ILE A 55 -12.96 -6.68 -6.73
CA ILE A 55 -13.74 -5.45 -6.87
C ILE A 55 -12.95 -4.39 -7.63
N SER A 56 -11.66 -4.19 -7.32
CA SER A 56 -10.83 -3.15 -7.95
C SER A 56 -10.74 -3.29 -9.46
N SER A 57 -10.76 -4.52 -9.99
CA SER A 57 -10.67 -4.79 -11.42
C SER A 57 -11.84 -4.20 -12.22
N PHE A 58 -13.02 -3.98 -11.61
CA PHE A 58 -14.13 -3.31 -12.29
C PHE A 58 -13.73 -1.91 -12.78
N GLY A 59 -12.90 -1.19 -12.02
CA GLY A 59 -12.33 0.08 -12.48
C GLY A 59 -11.45 -0.10 -13.72
N THR A 60 -10.62 -1.14 -13.76
CA THR A 60 -9.75 -1.41 -14.93
C THR A 60 -10.54 -1.87 -16.16
N PHE A 61 -11.59 -2.67 -15.98
CA PHE A 61 -12.46 -3.09 -17.09
C PHE A 61 -13.24 -1.92 -17.66
N PHE A 62 -13.76 -1.03 -16.80
CA PHE A 62 -14.46 0.16 -17.27
C PHE A 62 -13.52 1.14 -17.99
N LEU A 63 -12.28 1.28 -17.50
CA LEU A 63 -11.23 2.04 -18.19
C LEU A 63 -10.92 1.44 -19.57
N ALA A 64 -10.73 0.12 -19.65
CA ALA A 64 -10.46 -0.56 -20.91
C ALA A 64 -11.63 -0.42 -21.91
N TYR A 65 -12.87 -0.51 -21.42
CA TYR A 65 -14.07 -0.28 -22.22
C TYR A 65 -14.13 1.13 -22.83
N MET A 66 -13.84 2.17 -22.04
CA MET A 66 -13.81 3.56 -22.55
C MET A 66 -12.72 3.76 -23.61
N LEU A 67 -11.54 3.19 -23.39
CA LEU A 67 -10.43 3.28 -24.36
C LEU A 67 -10.76 2.52 -25.66
N ALA A 68 -11.38 1.35 -25.56
CA ALA A 68 -11.74 0.53 -26.72
C ALA A 68 -12.86 1.18 -27.55
N THR A 69 -13.87 1.77 -26.89
CA THR A 69 -14.99 2.45 -27.56
C THR A 69 -14.65 3.86 -28.02
N LYS A 70 -13.47 4.39 -27.65
CA LYS A 70 -13.05 5.79 -27.87
C LYS A 70 -14.01 6.84 -27.30
N ASN A 71 -14.93 6.44 -26.42
CA ASN A 71 -15.87 7.33 -25.75
C ASN A 71 -15.31 7.72 -24.38
N ILE A 72 -14.28 8.58 -24.40
CA ILE A 72 -13.55 8.97 -23.20
C ILE A 72 -14.24 10.17 -22.57
N ASN A 73 -14.97 9.93 -21.47
CA ASN A 73 -15.44 10.99 -20.59
C ASN A 73 -14.42 11.18 -19.45
N GLU A 74 -13.94 12.41 -19.27
CA GLU A 74 -12.89 12.73 -18.30
C GLU A 74 -13.25 12.34 -16.86
N ASN A 75 -14.48 12.61 -16.42
CA ASN A 75 -14.93 12.25 -15.06
C ASN A 75 -14.98 10.73 -14.88
N LEU A 76 -15.53 10.01 -15.86
CA LEU A 76 -15.60 8.54 -15.81
C LEU A 76 -14.21 7.90 -15.87
N TYR A 77 -13.29 8.50 -16.63
CA TYR A 77 -11.87 8.13 -16.68
C TYR A 77 -11.22 8.22 -15.30
N TYR A 78 -11.35 9.37 -14.63
CA TYR A 78 -10.81 9.53 -13.28
C TYR A 78 -11.49 8.59 -12.28
N PHE A 79 -12.82 8.48 -12.28
CA PHE A 79 -13.50 7.52 -11.40
C PHE A 79 -12.97 6.10 -11.55
N SER A 80 -12.73 5.64 -12.78
CA SER A 80 -12.19 4.30 -13.03
C SER A 80 -10.82 4.10 -12.37
N ILE A 81 -9.94 5.09 -12.50
CA ILE A 81 -8.58 5.05 -11.95
C ILE A 81 -8.61 5.11 -10.42
N TYR A 82 -9.33 6.08 -9.85
CA TYR A 82 -9.41 6.24 -8.39
C TYR A 82 -10.14 5.07 -7.73
N PHE A 83 -11.15 4.49 -8.38
CA PHE A 83 -11.82 3.27 -7.93
C PHE A 83 -10.84 2.09 -7.87
N TYR A 84 -10.11 1.85 -8.96
CA TYR A 84 -9.09 0.80 -8.98
C TYR A 84 -8.05 1.01 -7.87
N LEU A 85 -7.46 2.22 -7.80
CA LEU A 85 -6.41 2.53 -6.83
C LEU A 85 -6.92 2.37 -5.40
N HIS A 86 -8.06 2.95 -5.06
CA HIS A 86 -8.63 2.87 -3.71
C HIS A 86 -8.81 1.43 -3.24
N PHE A 87 -9.48 0.59 -4.02
CA PHE A 87 -9.69 -0.81 -3.65
C PHE A 87 -8.41 -1.65 -3.71
N GLN A 88 -7.41 -1.22 -4.48
CA GLN A 88 -6.11 -1.90 -4.50
C GLN A 88 -5.31 -1.63 -3.23
N TYR A 89 -5.12 -0.36 -2.84
CA TYR A 89 -4.23 -0.04 -1.73
C TYR A 89 -4.92 0.00 -0.36
N ASN A 90 -6.20 0.39 -0.28
CA ASN A 90 -6.99 0.32 0.96
C ASN A 90 -7.63 -1.05 1.18
N GLY A 91 -7.92 -1.76 0.08
CA GLY A 91 -8.47 -3.11 0.11
C GLY A 91 -7.36 -4.15 -0.04
N TRP A 92 -7.09 -4.60 -1.27
CA TRP A 92 -6.23 -5.75 -1.57
C TRP A 92 -4.92 -5.78 -0.78
N PHE A 93 -4.10 -4.73 -0.88
CA PHE A 93 -2.79 -4.71 -0.25
C PHE A 93 -2.86 -4.59 1.26
N PHE A 94 -3.59 -3.60 1.78
CA PHE A 94 -3.71 -3.39 3.23
C PHE A 94 -4.27 -4.63 3.95
N PHE A 95 -5.31 -5.24 3.40
CA PHE A 95 -5.92 -6.43 4.01
C PHE A 95 -5.00 -7.64 3.97
N SER A 96 -4.27 -7.83 2.86
CA SER A 96 -3.31 -8.93 2.72
C SER A 96 -2.16 -8.81 3.71
N ILE A 97 -1.56 -7.63 3.85
CA ILE A 97 -0.46 -7.42 4.82
C ILE A 97 -0.94 -7.58 6.26
N MET A 98 -2.15 -7.10 6.60
CA MET A 98 -2.74 -7.31 7.92
C MET A 98 -2.97 -8.79 8.20
N GLY A 99 -3.52 -9.52 7.24
CA GLY A 99 -3.70 -10.96 7.34
C GLY A 99 -2.39 -11.72 7.56
N LEU A 100 -1.35 -11.39 6.79
CA LEU A 100 -0.01 -11.97 6.94
C LEU A 100 0.60 -11.65 8.31
N PHE A 101 0.48 -10.41 8.78
CA PHE A 101 1.02 -10.00 10.07
C PHE A 101 0.29 -10.68 11.23
N ILE A 102 -1.04 -10.69 11.21
CA ILE A 102 -1.88 -11.33 12.24
C ILE A 102 -1.55 -12.82 12.39
N LYS A 103 -1.21 -13.51 11.29
CA LYS A 103 -0.78 -14.93 11.31
C LYS A 103 0.44 -15.16 12.21
N LYS A 104 1.29 -14.15 12.41
CA LYS A 104 2.54 -14.23 13.17
C LYS A 104 2.41 -13.81 14.62
N LEU A 105 1.22 -13.40 15.05
CA LEU A 105 0.98 -12.98 16.42
C LEU A 105 0.49 -14.17 17.28
N PRO A 106 0.94 -14.28 18.54
CA PRO A 106 0.34 -15.20 19.49
C PRO A 106 -1.05 -14.68 19.89
N LEU A 107 -2.09 -15.32 19.34
CA LEU A 107 -3.49 -14.92 19.55
C LEU A 107 -4.15 -15.76 20.63
N ASP A 108 -4.82 -15.07 21.55
CA ASP A 108 -5.75 -15.61 22.53
C ASP A 108 -7.20 -15.30 22.11
N LEU A 109 -8.19 -15.89 22.78
CA LEU A 109 -9.60 -15.71 22.41
C LEU A 109 -10.04 -14.24 22.42
N LYS A 110 -9.55 -13.43 23.38
CA LYS A 110 -9.89 -12.01 23.49
C LYS A 110 -9.34 -11.22 22.31
N THR A 111 -8.06 -11.40 21.99
CA THR A 111 -7.43 -10.69 20.84
C THR A 111 -8.00 -11.13 19.50
N THR A 112 -8.32 -12.42 19.35
CA THR A 112 -9.00 -12.97 18.17
C THR A 112 -10.34 -12.27 17.91
N LYS A 113 -11.18 -12.11 18.95
CA LYS A 113 -12.46 -11.39 18.84
C LYS A 113 -12.26 -9.92 18.46
N GLN A 114 -11.27 -9.24 19.06
CA GLN A 114 -10.98 -7.83 18.78
C GLN A 114 -10.52 -7.60 17.34
N LEU A 115 -9.59 -8.42 16.84
CA LEU A 115 -9.11 -8.35 15.46
C LEU A 115 -10.20 -8.73 14.44
N THR A 116 -11.12 -9.63 14.82
CA THR A 116 -12.30 -9.95 14.00
C THR A 116 -13.27 -8.77 13.91
N LYS A 117 -13.56 -8.09 15.02
CA LYS A 117 -14.40 -6.87 15.00
C LYS A 117 -13.77 -5.79 14.13
N SER A 118 -12.45 -5.62 14.25
CA SER A 118 -11.70 -4.66 13.45
C SER A 118 -11.80 -4.97 11.96
N PHE A 119 -11.68 -6.26 11.55
CA PHE A 119 -11.87 -6.68 10.17
C PHE A 119 -13.19 -6.18 9.56
N TYR A 120 -14.32 -6.42 10.22
CA TYR A 120 -15.62 -6.04 9.65
C TYR A 120 -15.75 -4.53 9.47
N ILE A 121 -15.22 -3.76 10.41
CA ILE A 121 -15.26 -2.30 10.34
C ILE A 121 -14.38 -1.81 9.21
N PHE A 122 -13.14 -2.30 9.08
CA PHE A 122 -12.29 -1.96 7.94
C PHE A 122 -12.91 -2.38 6.61
N PHE A 123 -13.56 -3.55 6.54
CA PHE A 123 -14.14 -4.06 5.31
C PHE A 123 -15.28 -3.15 4.82
N ILE A 124 -16.23 -2.83 5.70
CA ILE A 124 -17.35 -1.94 5.37
C ILE A 124 -16.82 -0.52 5.09
N SER A 125 -15.87 -0.05 5.91
CA SER A 125 -15.29 1.27 5.75
C SER A 125 -14.54 1.42 4.43
N CYS A 126 -13.83 0.40 3.97
CA CYS A 126 -13.15 0.44 2.67
C CYS A 126 -14.14 0.69 1.53
N ILE A 127 -15.36 0.18 1.61
CA ILE A 127 -16.40 0.44 0.60
C ILE A 127 -16.89 1.88 0.72
N ILE A 128 -17.25 2.32 1.93
CA ILE A 128 -17.87 3.63 2.17
C ILE A 128 -16.88 4.77 1.91
N THR A 129 -15.62 4.63 2.36
CA THR A 129 -14.60 5.68 2.26
C THR A 129 -14.01 5.87 0.86
N TYR A 130 -14.45 5.09 -0.14
CA TYR A 130 -14.16 5.38 -1.55
C TYR A 130 -14.63 6.79 -1.95
N THR A 131 -15.68 7.29 -1.30
CA THR A 131 -16.18 8.66 -1.47
C THR A 131 -15.10 9.73 -1.23
N LEU A 132 -14.13 9.48 -0.35
CA LEU A 132 -13.01 10.40 -0.12
C LEU A 132 -11.98 10.41 -1.26
N SER A 133 -11.98 9.38 -2.11
CA SER A 133 -11.14 9.35 -3.31
C SER A 133 -11.73 10.17 -4.45
N ILE A 134 -13.03 10.50 -4.36
CA ILE A 134 -13.77 11.32 -5.32
C ILE A 134 -13.79 12.77 -4.84
N LEU A 135 -12.65 13.45 -4.94
CA LEU A 135 -12.45 14.78 -4.34
C LEU A 135 -13.30 15.88 -5.00
N TRP A 136 -13.63 15.74 -6.28
CA TRP A 136 -14.17 16.79 -7.14
C TRP A 136 -15.70 16.75 -7.31
N VAL A 137 -16.41 15.80 -6.68
CA VAL A 137 -17.87 15.65 -6.85
C VAL A 137 -18.62 15.92 -5.55
N LYS A 138 -19.77 16.59 -5.67
CA LYS A 138 -20.70 16.82 -4.56
C LYS A 138 -21.37 15.49 -4.17
N ILE A 139 -21.04 15.02 -2.98
CA ILE A 139 -21.59 13.78 -2.41
C ILE A 139 -22.91 14.11 -1.71
N PRO A 140 -23.96 13.26 -1.84
CA PRO A 140 -25.21 13.47 -1.11
C PRO A 140 -24.99 13.43 0.41
N LYS A 141 -25.70 14.29 1.16
CA LYS A 141 -25.46 14.51 2.60
C LYS A 141 -25.45 13.23 3.43
N TRP A 142 -26.35 12.28 3.17
CA TRP A 142 -26.43 11.01 3.89
C TRP A 142 -25.16 10.16 3.73
N LEU A 143 -24.60 10.13 2.51
CA LEU A 143 -23.38 9.39 2.19
C LEU A 143 -22.14 10.10 2.76
N PHE A 144 -22.14 11.43 2.79
CA PHE A 144 -21.09 12.20 3.46
C PHE A 144 -21.07 11.92 4.99
N ILE A 145 -22.23 11.90 5.65
CA ILE A 145 -22.32 11.56 7.09
C ILE A 145 -21.76 10.15 7.35
N LEU A 146 -22.12 9.16 6.53
CA LEU A 146 -21.54 7.82 6.63
C LEU A 146 -20.02 7.84 6.44
N THR A 147 -19.53 8.60 5.46
CA THR A 147 -18.10 8.75 5.20
C THR A 147 -17.35 9.29 6.41
N VAL A 148 -17.89 10.34 7.06
CA VAL A 148 -17.32 10.91 8.29
C VAL A 148 -17.25 9.84 9.39
N ILE A 149 -18.36 9.16 9.67
CA ILE A 149 -18.44 8.12 10.72
C ILE A 149 -17.40 7.02 10.47
N PHE A 150 -17.35 6.48 9.25
CA PHE A 150 -16.46 5.36 8.92
C PHE A 150 -14.98 5.75 8.84
N THR A 151 -14.68 7.03 8.58
CA THR A 151 -13.32 7.57 8.63
C THR A 151 -12.80 7.62 10.07
N PHE A 152 -13.60 8.14 11.00
CA PHE A 152 -13.23 8.13 12.43
C PHE A 152 -13.20 6.72 13.02
N LEU A 153 -14.14 5.84 12.63
CA LEU A 153 -14.11 4.44 13.05
C LEU A 153 -12.84 3.73 12.57
N ASN A 154 -12.41 3.92 11.32
CA ASN A 154 -11.16 3.35 10.83
C ASN A 154 -9.97 3.75 11.70
N PHE A 155 -9.83 5.04 12.00
CA PHE A 155 -8.71 5.51 12.79
C PHE A 155 -8.76 4.97 14.23
N TYR A 156 -9.93 4.97 14.87
CA TYR A 156 -10.11 4.39 16.21
C TYR A 156 -9.77 2.89 16.25
N PHE A 157 -10.27 2.10 15.29
CA PHE A 157 -9.99 0.66 15.22
C PHE A 157 -8.54 0.37 14.84
N TRP A 158 -7.91 1.23 14.02
CA TRP A 158 -6.48 1.17 13.76
C TRP A 158 -5.67 1.34 15.06
N LEU A 159 -5.90 2.39 15.84
CA LEU A 159 -5.18 2.64 17.10
C LEU A 159 -5.33 1.47 18.08
N ARG A 160 -6.53 0.90 18.16
CA ARG A 160 -6.78 -0.32 18.94
C ARG A 160 -5.96 -1.51 18.42
N MET A 161 -5.97 -1.77 17.11
CA MET A 161 -5.14 -2.84 16.52
C MET A 161 -3.65 -2.60 16.75
N GLN A 162 -3.18 -1.37 16.59
CA GLN A 162 -1.79 -0.98 16.82
C GLN A 162 -1.35 -1.29 18.25
N SER A 163 -2.17 -0.99 19.26
CA SER A 163 -1.86 -1.36 20.65
C SER A 163 -1.68 -2.87 20.85
N ILE A 164 -2.54 -3.69 20.22
CA ILE A 164 -2.44 -5.15 20.26
C ILE A 164 -1.13 -5.59 19.58
N PHE A 165 -0.81 -5.02 18.43
CA PHE A 165 0.39 -5.33 17.67
C PHE A 165 1.66 -5.02 18.45
N ILE A 166 1.74 -3.84 19.08
CA ILE A 166 2.88 -3.44 19.91
C ILE A 166 3.10 -4.42 21.05
N VAL A 167 2.04 -4.83 21.75
CA VAL A 167 2.13 -5.76 22.88
C VAL A 167 2.51 -7.17 22.42
N LYS A 168 1.76 -7.73 21.46
CA LYS A 168 1.91 -9.13 21.02
C LYS A 168 3.17 -9.38 20.20
N PHE A 169 3.72 -8.34 19.55
CA PHE A 169 4.92 -8.44 18.74
C PHE A 169 6.19 -8.00 19.47
N LYS A 170 6.09 -7.50 20.72
CA LYS A 170 7.20 -6.88 21.48
C LYS A 170 8.46 -7.75 21.54
N GLU A 171 8.31 -9.04 21.85
CA GLU A 171 9.47 -9.95 21.99
C GLU A 171 10.16 -10.21 20.66
N ARG A 172 9.38 -10.41 19.59
CA ARG A 172 9.92 -10.62 18.25
C ARG A 172 10.58 -9.35 17.72
N TYR A 173 9.99 -8.18 18.00
CA TYR A 173 10.59 -6.88 17.69
C TYR A 173 11.94 -6.68 18.36
N LYS A 174 12.09 -7.03 19.65
CA LYS A 174 13.36 -6.88 20.39
C LYS A 174 14.52 -7.66 19.76
N LYS A 175 14.25 -8.85 19.22
CA LYS A 175 15.24 -9.73 18.60
C LYS A 175 15.74 -9.25 17.23
N ASN A 176 15.05 -8.30 16.60
CA ASN A 176 15.40 -7.79 15.27
C ASN A 176 16.58 -6.80 15.32
N ASN A 177 17.28 -6.66 14.19
CA ASN A 177 18.33 -5.66 14.01
C ASN A 177 17.78 -4.22 13.96
N LEU A 178 18.67 -3.22 14.04
CA LEU A 178 18.29 -1.81 14.09
C LEU A 178 17.48 -1.37 12.86
N ILE A 179 17.86 -1.82 11.65
CA ILE A 179 17.19 -1.45 10.41
C ILE A 179 15.75 -1.97 10.38
N LEU A 180 15.52 -3.26 10.70
CA LEU A 180 14.17 -3.81 10.75
C LEU A 180 13.32 -3.13 11.83
N LYS A 181 13.91 -2.80 12.98
CA LYS A 181 13.22 -2.01 14.02
C LYS A 181 12.77 -0.65 13.49
N GLY A 182 13.67 0.06 12.79
CA GLY A 182 13.36 1.31 12.10
C GLY A 182 12.24 1.16 11.07
N MET A 183 12.27 0.11 10.25
CA MET A 183 11.21 -0.18 9.27
C MET A 183 9.85 -0.38 9.93
N PHE A 184 9.76 -1.17 11.00
CA PHE A 184 8.50 -1.33 11.74
C PHE A 184 7.98 -0.02 12.33
N LEU A 185 8.88 0.81 12.86
CA LEU A 185 8.51 2.13 13.37
C LEU A 185 7.96 3.01 12.24
N VAL A 186 8.64 3.08 11.10
CA VAL A 186 8.18 3.85 9.93
C VAL A 186 6.85 3.33 9.40
N ILE A 187 6.65 2.01 9.31
CA ILE A 187 5.35 1.43 8.89
C ILE A 187 4.23 1.89 9.84
N LEU A 188 4.44 1.82 11.16
CA LEU A 188 3.44 2.25 12.14
C LEU A 188 3.14 3.75 12.04
N LEU A 189 4.17 4.58 11.89
CA LEU A 189 4.01 6.03 11.71
C LEU A 189 3.31 6.35 10.39
N ALA A 190 3.67 5.68 9.29
CA ALA A 190 3.08 5.89 7.98
C ALA A 190 1.59 5.51 7.94
N ILE A 191 1.18 4.41 8.59
CA ILE A 191 -0.24 4.04 8.68
C ILE A 191 -1.02 5.03 9.57
N ASN A 192 -0.44 5.51 10.67
CA ASN A 192 -1.06 6.58 11.47
C ASN A 192 -1.25 7.84 10.63
N PHE A 193 -0.20 8.25 9.92
CA PHE A 193 -0.24 9.43 9.08
C PHE A 193 -1.26 9.28 7.95
N LYS A 194 -1.34 8.11 7.31
CA LYS A 194 -2.39 7.80 6.32
C LYS A 194 -3.80 8.06 6.85
N PHE A 195 -4.13 7.59 8.05
CA PHE A 195 -5.48 7.80 8.61
C PHE A 195 -5.71 9.25 9.05
N ILE A 196 -4.68 9.95 9.53
CA ILE A 196 -4.75 11.40 9.81
C ILE A 196 -5.04 12.18 8.52
N LEU A 197 -4.34 11.87 7.42
CA LEU A 197 -4.60 12.47 6.12
C LEU A 197 -6.03 12.19 5.64
N GLN A 198 -6.54 10.97 5.85
CA GLN A 198 -7.92 10.62 5.52
C GLN A 198 -8.95 11.45 6.30
N ILE A 199 -8.69 11.73 7.58
CA ILE A 199 -9.51 12.67 8.38
C ILE A 199 -9.35 14.10 7.84
N GLY A 200 -8.14 14.51 7.47
CA GLY A 200 -7.87 15.83 6.88
C GLY A 200 -8.69 16.12 5.63
N LEU A 201 -8.97 15.11 4.80
CA LEU A 201 -9.83 15.24 3.61
C LEU A 201 -11.31 15.56 3.92
N LEU A 202 -11.74 15.50 5.18
CA LEU A 202 -13.07 15.96 5.60
C LEU A 202 -13.15 17.49 5.71
N ILE A 203 -12.00 18.19 5.73
CA ILE A 203 -11.93 19.65 5.77
C ILE A 203 -11.87 20.17 4.33
N ASP A 204 -12.86 20.96 3.92
CA ASP A 204 -13.00 21.41 2.53
C ASP A 204 -11.75 22.14 1.99
N GLN A 205 -11.14 23.01 2.80
CA GLN A 205 -9.90 23.72 2.41
C GLN A 205 -8.75 22.76 2.09
N LEU A 206 -8.58 21.69 2.88
CA LEU A 206 -7.54 20.68 2.63
C LEU A 206 -7.89 19.80 1.43
N LYS A 207 -9.16 19.44 1.27
CA LYS A 207 -9.65 18.66 0.13
C LYS A 207 -9.38 19.40 -1.19
N ASP A 208 -9.69 20.69 -1.26
CA ASP A 208 -9.49 21.51 -2.47
C ASP A 208 -7.99 21.72 -2.75
N PHE A 209 -7.18 21.90 -1.70
CA PHE A 209 -5.72 21.95 -1.84
C PHE A 209 -5.14 20.64 -2.39
N VAL A 210 -5.58 19.48 -1.88
CA VAL A 210 -5.13 18.17 -2.38
C VAL A 210 -5.62 17.94 -3.82
N CYS A 211 -6.85 18.32 -4.14
CA CYS A 211 -7.42 18.16 -5.47
C CYS A 211 -6.67 18.95 -6.54
N SER A 212 -6.13 20.13 -6.18
CA SER A 212 -5.36 20.99 -7.09
C SER A 212 -3.86 20.66 -7.14
N ASN A 213 -3.34 19.91 -6.15
CA ASN A 213 -1.91 19.64 -6.02
C ASN A 213 -1.57 18.17 -6.31
N ARG A 214 -1.13 17.88 -7.54
CA ARG A 214 -0.75 16.51 -7.93
C ARG A 214 0.43 15.95 -7.11
N THR A 215 1.35 16.81 -6.67
CA THR A 215 2.55 16.39 -5.93
C THR A 215 2.19 15.77 -4.59
N ILE A 216 1.17 16.30 -3.89
CA ILE A 216 0.76 15.72 -2.61
C ILE A 216 0.07 14.36 -2.79
N ILE A 217 -0.65 14.16 -3.90
CA ILE A 217 -1.21 12.86 -4.27
C ILE A 217 -0.08 11.86 -4.56
N ILE A 218 0.96 12.29 -5.27
CA ILE A 218 2.15 11.46 -5.54
C ILE A 218 2.85 11.08 -4.22
N ALA A 219 3.06 12.03 -3.30
CA ALA A 219 3.61 11.76 -1.97
C ALA A 219 2.76 10.72 -1.22
N TYR A 220 1.44 10.90 -1.18
CA TYR A 220 0.52 9.94 -0.55
C TYR A 220 0.62 8.53 -1.14
N LEU A 221 0.78 8.39 -2.46
CA LEU A 221 0.97 7.09 -3.09
C LEU A 221 2.32 6.46 -2.69
N HIS A 222 3.39 7.24 -2.56
CA HIS A 222 4.69 6.76 -2.10
C HIS A 222 4.64 6.32 -0.63
N LEU A 223 3.95 7.09 0.22
CA LEU A 223 3.70 6.72 1.62
C LEU A 223 3.07 5.32 1.71
N ILE A 224 2.06 5.05 0.88
CA ILE A 224 1.39 3.76 0.91
C ILE A 224 2.26 2.66 0.30
N PHE A 225 2.76 2.84 -0.92
CA PHE A 225 3.43 1.76 -1.63
C PHE A 225 4.85 1.50 -1.11
N LEU A 226 5.65 2.53 -0.85
CA LEU A 226 7.01 2.36 -0.35
C LEU A 226 7.03 2.19 1.17
N CYS A 227 6.52 3.18 1.92
CA CYS A 227 6.67 3.19 3.38
C CYS A 227 5.81 2.14 4.09
N ILE A 228 4.63 1.81 3.57
CA ILE A 228 3.76 0.79 4.18
C ILE A 228 3.96 -0.58 3.51
N ILE A 229 3.62 -0.73 2.22
CA ILE A 229 3.58 -2.05 1.57
C ILE A 229 4.98 -2.64 1.39
N THR A 230 5.90 -1.90 0.76
CA THR A 230 7.24 -2.42 0.43
C THR A 230 8.06 -2.69 1.68
N PHE A 231 8.09 -1.75 2.63
CA PHE A 231 8.75 -1.99 3.91
C PHE A 231 8.16 -3.16 4.68
N PHE A 232 6.82 -3.32 4.70
CA PHE A 232 6.21 -4.47 5.35
C PHE A 232 6.66 -5.79 4.70
N LEU A 233 6.60 -5.89 3.37
CA LEU A 233 6.96 -7.11 2.65
C LEU A 233 8.44 -7.45 2.85
N LEU A 234 9.34 -6.48 2.73
CA LEU A 234 10.77 -6.68 3.00
C LEU A 234 10.99 -7.13 4.45
N ALA A 235 10.45 -6.41 5.43
CA ALA A 235 10.60 -6.78 6.84
C ALA A 235 10.06 -8.19 7.13
N PHE A 236 8.92 -8.54 6.53
CA PHE A 236 8.32 -9.86 6.64
C PHE A 236 9.22 -10.95 6.04
N MET A 237 9.79 -10.73 4.84
CA MET A 237 10.71 -11.68 4.20
C MET A 237 11.97 -11.94 5.05
N PHE A 238 12.53 -10.91 5.71
CA PHE A 238 13.67 -11.08 6.61
C PHE A 238 13.29 -11.85 7.89
N ILE A 239 12.12 -11.55 8.47
CA ILE A 239 11.63 -12.24 9.67
C ILE A 239 11.34 -13.72 9.41
N GLU A 240 10.83 -14.03 8.23
CA GLU A 240 10.55 -15.39 7.78
C GLU A 240 11.78 -16.08 7.19
N LYS A 241 12.96 -15.43 7.25
CA LYS A 241 14.23 -15.95 6.73
C LYS A 241 14.16 -16.35 5.25
N MET A 242 13.27 -15.73 4.47
CA MET A 242 13.20 -15.91 3.01
C MET A 242 14.38 -15.25 2.31
N ILE A 243 15.03 -14.28 2.98
CA ILE A 243 16.24 -13.61 2.52
C ILE A 243 17.35 -13.85 3.54
N PRO A 244 18.53 -14.36 3.14
CA PRO A 244 19.68 -14.54 4.03
C PRO A 244 20.23 -13.19 4.52
N SER A 245 20.43 -13.11 5.83
CA SER A 245 20.90 -11.93 6.56
C SER A 245 22.43 -11.74 6.48
N LYS A 246 22.97 -11.63 5.26
CA LYS A 246 24.39 -11.29 5.05
C LYS A 246 24.64 -9.80 5.30
N LYS A 247 25.88 -9.43 5.65
CA LYS A 247 26.29 -8.02 5.84
C LYS A 247 25.93 -7.15 4.64
N VAL A 248 26.16 -7.64 3.42
CA VAL A 248 25.82 -6.91 2.17
C VAL A 248 24.31 -6.74 2.01
N THR A 249 23.51 -7.76 2.31
CA THR A 249 22.04 -7.63 2.26
C THR A 249 21.53 -6.60 3.26
N VAL A 250 22.07 -6.59 4.48
CA VAL A 250 21.69 -5.64 5.54
C VAL A 250 22.12 -4.22 5.19
N LEU A 251 23.31 -4.05 4.58
CA LEU A 251 23.77 -2.76 4.05
C LEU A 251 22.83 -2.25 2.94
N GLY A 252 22.52 -3.09 1.96
CA GLY A 252 21.60 -2.75 0.87
C GLY A 252 20.20 -2.36 1.38
N LEU A 253 19.69 -3.10 2.37
CA LEU A 253 18.43 -2.79 3.04
C LEU A 253 18.49 -1.42 3.74
N GLY A 254 19.60 -1.11 4.42
CA GLY A 254 19.80 0.18 5.08
C GLY A 254 19.84 1.36 4.10
N ILE A 255 20.56 1.21 2.99
CA ILE A 255 20.64 2.24 1.94
C ILE A 255 19.25 2.46 1.30
N PHE A 256 18.53 1.37 0.98
CA PHE A 256 17.17 1.46 0.45
C PHE A 256 16.22 2.14 1.44
N PHE A 257 16.29 1.77 2.73
CA PHE A 257 15.48 2.35 3.80
C PHE A 257 15.69 3.87 3.93
N ILE A 258 16.94 4.32 3.92
CA ILE A 258 17.29 5.76 3.96
C ILE A 258 16.75 6.47 2.71
N GLY A 259 16.92 5.87 1.53
CA GLY A 259 16.44 6.45 0.27
C GLY A 259 14.94 6.65 0.26
N VAL A 260 14.16 5.68 0.74
CA VAL A 260 12.70 5.81 0.85
C VAL A 260 12.31 6.93 1.83
N ILE A 261 12.98 7.05 2.99
CA ILE A 261 12.70 8.13 3.94
C ILE A 261 12.99 9.50 3.30
N LEU A 262 14.14 9.66 2.65
CA LEU A 262 14.51 10.89 1.97
C LEU A 262 13.49 11.23 0.86
N ASN A 263 13.07 10.23 0.09
CA ASN A 263 12.07 10.40 -0.96
C ASN A 263 10.74 10.91 -0.38
N GLU A 264 10.27 10.28 0.69
CA GLU A 264 9.00 10.62 1.33
C GLU A 264 9.03 12.03 1.92
N VAL A 265 10.09 12.37 2.65
CA VAL A 265 10.27 13.71 3.26
C VAL A 265 10.33 14.78 2.16
N PHE A 266 11.06 14.53 1.07
CA PHE A 266 11.19 15.49 -0.01
C PHE A 266 9.88 15.69 -0.77
N LEU A 267 9.17 14.60 -1.15
CA LEU A 267 7.89 14.69 -1.84
C LEU A 267 6.82 15.38 -0.99
N PHE A 268 6.75 15.09 0.32
CA PHE A 268 5.83 15.80 1.21
C PHE A 268 6.20 17.27 1.36
N SER A 269 7.49 17.60 1.45
CA SER A 269 7.93 19.00 1.48
C SER A 269 7.54 19.74 0.20
N GLN A 270 7.77 19.11 -0.97
CA GLN A 270 7.39 19.64 -2.27
C GLN A 270 5.87 19.80 -2.42
N GLY A 271 5.08 18.90 -1.83
CA GLY A 271 3.62 18.96 -1.83
C GLY A 271 3.07 20.02 -0.87
N CYS A 272 3.63 20.16 0.32
CA CYS A 272 3.08 21.01 1.39
C CYS A 272 3.55 22.47 1.35
N LEU A 273 4.81 22.73 0.99
CA LEU A 273 5.38 24.09 0.99
C LEU A 273 4.66 25.09 0.08
N PRO A 274 4.08 24.70 -1.07
CA PRO A 274 3.23 25.60 -1.86
C PRO A 274 2.03 26.18 -1.09
N PHE A 275 1.53 25.49 -0.06
CA PHE A 275 0.49 26.03 0.83
C PHE A 275 0.95 27.30 1.56
N PHE A 276 2.24 27.40 1.85
CA PHE A 276 2.87 28.56 2.50
C PHE A 276 3.56 29.49 1.50
N SER A 277 3.28 29.34 0.19
CA SER A 277 3.95 30.09 -0.89
C SER A 277 5.47 29.90 -0.95
N ILE A 278 5.99 28.78 -0.43
CA ILE A 278 7.40 28.42 -0.48
C ILE A 278 7.61 27.41 -1.62
N TYR A 279 8.57 27.70 -2.51
CA TYR A 279 8.93 26.83 -3.62
C TYR A 279 10.30 26.20 -3.39
N LEU A 280 10.39 24.87 -3.57
CA LEU A 280 11.65 24.15 -3.53
C LEU A 280 12.33 24.18 -4.91
N PRO A 281 13.57 24.69 -5.02
CA PRO A 281 14.34 24.59 -6.25
C PRO A 281 14.87 23.16 -6.46
N PHE A 282 15.25 22.83 -7.70
CA PHE A 282 15.91 21.57 -8.09
C PHE A 282 15.18 20.27 -7.68
N THR A 283 13.85 20.30 -7.69
CA THR A 283 13.03 19.18 -7.20
C THR A 283 13.25 17.89 -7.99
N ASN A 284 13.34 18.00 -9.31
CA ASN A 284 13.52 16.84 -10.18
C ASN A 284 14.90 16.20 -9.99
N GLU A 285 15.95 17.01 -9.90
CA GLU A 285 17.33 16.58 -9.74
C GLU A 285 17.52 15.86 -8.41
N VAL A 286 17.00 16.43 -7.32
CA VAL A 286 17.07 15.82 -5.99
C VAL A 286 16.35 14.46 -5.97
N LEU A 287 15.15 14.38 -6.56
CA LEU A 287 14.41 13.12 -6.66
C LEU A 287 15.16 12.06 -7.49
N VAL A 288 15.85 12.46 -8.56
CA VAL A 288 16.70 11.55 -9.34
C VAL A 288 17.82 10.98 -8.48
N TYR A 289 18.55 11.81 -7.72
CA TYR A 289 19.62 11.33 -6.84
C TYR A 289 19.09 10.40 -5.73
N ILE A 290 17.94 10.72 -5.14
CA ILE A 290 17.30 9.85 -4.15
C ILE A 290 16.88 8.51 -4.79
N SER A 291 16.37 8.53 -6.02
CA SER A 291 16.01 7.30 -6.75
C SER A 291 17.21 6.42 -7.06
N LEU A 292 18.36 7.02 -7.42
CA LEU A 292 19.63 6.30 -7.60
C LEU A 292 20.10 5.66 -6.30
N LEU A 293 19.95 6.35 -5.16
CA LEU A 293 20.26 5.79 -3.85
C LEU A 293 19.41 4.54 -3.56
N MET A 294 18.09 4.62 -3.79
CA MET A 294 17.20 3.46 -3.65
C MET A 294 17.60 2.31 -4.58
N LEU A 295 17.95 2.61 -5.84
CA LEU A 295 18.41 1.63 -6.82
C LEU A 295 19.67 0.90 -6.35
N ILE A 296 20.66 1.63 -5.82
CA ILE A 296 21.89 1.05 -5.25
C ILE A 296 21.55 0.09 -4.11
N GLY A 297 20.63 0.47 -3.21
CA GLY A 297 20.17 -0.39 -2.12
C GLY A 297 19.56 -1.70 -2.62
N VAL A 298 18.70 -1.64 -3.64
CA VAL A 298 18.11 -2.83 -4.28
C VAL A 298 19.18 -3.69 -4.96
N LEU A 299 20.09 -3.10 -5.72
CA LEU A 299 21.16 -3.84 -6.42
C LEU A 299 22.05 -4.60 -5.43
N LEU A 300 22.44 -3.98 -4.32
CA LEU A 300 23.23 -4.66 -3.27
C LEU A 300 22.48 -5.85 -2.66
N MET A 301 21.18 -5.72 -2.41
CA MET A 301 20.36 -6.83 -1.93
C MET A 301 20.32 -7.97 -2.95
N VAL A 302 20.13 -7.67 -4.24
CA VAL A 302 20.07 -8.66 -5.33
C VAL A 302 21.42 -9.36 -5.53
N ILE A 303 22.53 -8.62 -5.60
CA ILE A 303 23.89 -9.18 -5.75
C ILE A 303 24.22 -10.13 -4.59
N SER A 304 23.81 -9.78 -3.37
CA SER A 304 23.99 -10.64 -2.19
C SER A 304 23.31 -12.00 -2.31
N GLN A 305 22.18 -12.07 -3.04
CA GLN A 305 21.44 -13.32 -3.30
C GLN A 305 22.07 -14.17 -4.40
N ILE A 306 22.50 -13.56 -5.50
CA ILE A 306 23.14 -14.29 -6.61
C ILE A 306 24.41 -15.00 -6.13
N ASN A 307 25.19 -14.33 -5.28
CA ASN A 307 26.39 -14.92 -4.68
C ASN A 307 26.10 -16.06 -3.70
N ASN A 308 24.84 -16.28 -3.29
CA ASN A 308 24.46 -17.43 -2.47
C ASN A 308 24.30 -18.70 -3.31
N ILE A 309 23.60 -18.59 -4.44
CA ILE A 309 23.32 -19.72 -5.34
C ILE A 309 24.63 -20.31 -5.88
N LYS A 310 25.63 -19.46 -6.17
CA LYS A 310 26.96 -19.93 -6.61
C LYS A 310 27.72 -20.72 -5.54
N LYS A 311 27.46 -20.53 -4.24
CA LYS A 311 28.13 -21.28 -3.17
C LYS A 311 27.49 -22.64 -2.88
N GLU A 312 26.18 -22.78 -3.11
CA GLU A 312 25.49 -24.07 -2.96
C GLU A 312 25.81 -25.03 -4.12
N ASN A 313 26.17 -24.52 -5.31
CA ASN A 313 26.55 -25.34 -6.47
C ASN A 313 28.04 -25.73 -6.52
N ILE A 314 28.82 -25.48 -5.46
CA ILE A 314 30.27 -25.81 -5.38
C ILE A 314 30.54 -26.93 -4.34
N PHE A 315 29.51 -27.50 -3.73
CA PHE A 315 29.63 -28.64 -2.81
C PHE A 315 29.04 -29.92 -3.40
#